data_AF-A0A353R1E7-F1
#
_entry.id   AF-A0A353R1E7-F1
#
_cell.length_a   1.000
_cell.length_b   1.000
_cell.length_c   1.000
_cell.angle_alpha   90.00
_cell.angle_beta   90.00
_cell.angle_gamma   90.00
#
_symmetry.space_group_name_H-M   'P 1'
#
loop_
_entity.id
_entity.type
_entity.pdbx_description
1 polymer ?
#
loop_
_entity_poly.entity_id
_entity_poly.type
_entity_poly.pdbx_seq_one_letter_code
_entity_poly.pdbx_strand_id
1 'polypeptide(L)'
;MSRIEELLFHLPLRYEDHTRLTPLDALSPADAVLVQGRILQLKAEAGRRSGLWLRLGDGRGTVDVRFFHVHQAQRKTWQVGVWLRCYGPVRAGAFGYEMAHPRGRLVQPEQPLPTRALAVYPTVAGVSQDRLRRAVADLLTRLPALGISETLSTARLRELGLMALDEALESIHRPLPELMHRVLTPQHPARRRLAWEELLADQLVLRRRRQRARSQHSPSLCDPDGFCGRVEAGLGFVLTPAQRRVVAEVRADLAR
;
A
#
# COMPACT_ATOMS: atom_id res chain seq x y z
N MET A 1 -2.69 -12.80 -8.68
CA MET A 1 -3.74 -12.59 -7.66
C MET A 1 -4.87 -13.54 -7.97
N SER A 2 -5.06 -14.59 -7.16
CA SER A 2 -6.00 -15.69 -7.48
C SER A 2 -7.35 -15.56 -6.78
N ARG A 3 -7.42 -14.76 -5.71
CA ARG A 3 -8.63 -14.53 -4.92
C ARG A 3 -8.91 -13.04 -4.75
N ILE A 4 -10.19 -12.69 -4.69
CA ILE A 4 -10.64 -11.31 -4.58
C ILE A 4 -10.23 -10.66 -3.24
N GLU A 5 -10.11 -11.46 -2.20
CA GLU A 5 -9.65 -11.10 -0.85
C GLU A 5 -8.21 -10.56 -0.84
N GLU A 6 -7.34 -11.07 -1.73
CA GLU A 6 -5.94 -10.62 -1.80
C GLU A 6 -5.83 -9.12 -2.13
N LEU A 7 -6.84 -8.55 -2.80
CA LEU A 7 -6.85 -7.13 -3.14
C LEU A 7 -7.07 -6.23 -1.92
N LEU A 8 -7.72 -6.72 -0.85
CA LEU A 8 -7.89 -5.99 0.41
C LEU A 8 -6.58 -5.94 1.22
N PHE A 9 -5.67 -6.87 1.00
CA PHE A 9 -4.35 -6.87 1.62
C PHE A 9 -3.26 -6.31 0.68
N HIS A 10 -3.65 -5.83 -0.50
CA HIS A 10 -2.78 -5.09 -1.42
C HIS A 10 -2.64 -3.64 -0.95
N LEU A 11 -1.78 -3.42 0.04
CA LEU A 11 -1.74 -2.15 0.76
C LEU A 11 -1.17 -0.98 -0.08
N PRO A 12 -1.65 0.25 0.13
CA PRO A 12 -1.09 1.44 -0.51
C PRO A 12 0.39 1.68 -0.12
N LEU A 13 1.19 2.17 -1.07
CA LEU A 13 2.56 2.64 -0.86
C LEU A 13 2.61 4.05 -0.26
N ARG A 14 1.70 4.91 -0.72
CA ARG A 14 1.56 6.31 -0.31
C ARG A 14 0.14 6.81 -0.58
N TYR A 15 -0.12 8.03 -0.16
CA TYR A 15 -1.38 8.73 -0.44
C TYR A 15 -1.12 10.08 -1.11
N GLU A 16 -2.13 10.56 -1.80
CA GLU A 16 -2.12 11.86 -2.48
C GLU A 16 -3.34 12.65 -2.02
N ASP A 17 -3.11 13.89 -1.58
CA ASP A 17 -4.21 14.79 -1.23
C ASP A 17 -4.83 15.41 -2.48
N HIS A 18 -6.04 14.98 -2.82
CA HIS A 18 -6.84 15.59 -3.89
C HIS A 18 -8.09 16.28 -3.33
N THR A 19 -8.17 16.47 -2.01
CA THR A 19 -9.37 16.93 -1.33
C THR A 19 -9.52 18.45 -1.32
N ARG A 20 -8.44 19.18 -1.64
CA ARG A 20 -8.39 20.64 -1.62
C ARG A 20 -7.72 21.16 -2.88
N LEU A 21 -8.32 22.17 -3.49
CA LEU A 21 -7.69 22.94 -4.55
C LEU A 21 -6.79 24.01 -3.93
N THR A 22 -5.60 24.16 -4.49
CA THR A 22 -4.73 25.28 -4.20
C THR A 22 -5.06 26.40 -5.20
N PRO A 23 -5.49 27.58 -4.73
CA PRO A 23 -5.67 28.76 -5.58
C PRO A 23 -4.38 29.11 -6.31
N LEU A 24 -4.47 29.56 -7.57
CA LEU A 24 -3.28 29.81 -8.39
C LEU A 24 -2.46 31.03 -7.91
N ASP A 25 -3.10 31.97 -7.24
CA ASP A 25 -2.49 33.15 -6.61
C ASP A 25 -1.78 32.83 -5.28
N ALA A 26 -2.17 31.75 -4.61
CA ALA A 26 -1.59 31.27 -3.36
C ALA A 26 -0.50 30.20 -3.57
N LEU A 27 -0.06 29.98 -4.80
CA LEU A 27 0.98 29.00 -5.10
C LEU A 27 2.32 29.38 -4.45
N SER A 28 3.02 28.35 -4.02
CA SER A 28 4.40 28.40 -3.53
C SER A 28 5.13 27.13 -3.96
N PRO A 29 6.48 27.13 -3.99
CA PRO A 29 7.23 25.92 -4.27
C PRO A 29 6.89 24.83 -3.26
N ALA A 30 6.38 23.69 -3.74
CA ALA A 30 5.87 22.60 -2.91
C ALA A 30 5.94 21.26 -3.66
N ASP A 31 6.01 20.16 -2.90
CA ASP A 31 6.22 18.81 -3.44
C ASP A 31 5.09 18.35 -4.37
N ALA A 32 3.84 18.55 -4.00
CA ALA A 32 2.70 18.29 -4.87
C ALA A 32 1.46 19.04 -4.40
N VAL A 33 0.80 19.73 -5.32
CA VAL A 33 -0.48 20.41 -5.08
C VAL A 33 -1.49 20.07 -6.16
N LEU A 34 -2.77 20.15 -5.81
CA LEU A 34 -3.87 20.04 -6.74
C LEU A 34 -4.32 21.44 -7.16
N VAL A 35 -4.23 21.75 -8.45
CA VAL A 35 -4.71 23.01 -9.02
C VAL A 35 -5.79 22.75 -10.06
N GLN A 36 -6.64 23.74 -10.26
CA GLN A 36 -7.68 23.71 -11.29
C GLN A 36 -7.74 25.07 -11.98
N GLY A 37 -7.78 25.07 -13.30
CA GLY A 37 -7.89 26.30 -14.07
C GLY A 37 -8.36 26.05 -15.49
N ARG A 38 -8.84 27.12 -16.12
CA ARG A 38 -9.17 27.15 -17.53
C ARG A 38 -7.90 27.32 -18.36
N ILE A 39 -7.77 26.59 -19.45
CA ILE A 39 -6.67 26.79 -20.41
C ILE A 39 -6.86 28.16 -21.07
N LEU A 40 -5.97 29.10 -20.77
CA LEU A 40 -5.95 30.44 -21.36
C LEU A 40 -5.09 30.50 -22.62
N GLN A 41 -3.97 29.77 -22.62
CA GLN A 41 -3.07 29.66 -23.76
C GLN A 41 -2.60 28.24 -23.92
N LEU A 42 -2.35 27.85 -25.17
CA LEU A 42 -1.83 26.55 -25.54
C LEU A 42 -0.81 26.73 -26.65
N LYS A 43 0.37 26.13 -26.47
CA LYS A 43 1.44 26.11 -27.48
C LYS A 43 2.00 24.70 -27.59
N ALA A 44 2.06 24.19 -28.81
CA ALA A 44 2.80 22.97 -29.08
C ALA A 44 4.30 23.30 -29.11
N GLU A 45 5.10 22.58 -28.32
CA GLU A 45 6.55 22.70 -28.36
C GLU A 45 7.09 21.67 -29.38
N ALA A 46 7.75 22.16 -30.43
CA ALA A 46 8.39 21.34 -31.46
C ALA A 46 9.87 21.07 -31.14
N GLY A 47 10.40 19.94 -31.62
CA GLY A 47 11.82 19.56 -31.48
C GLY A 47 12.07 18.34 -30.59
N ARG A 48 13.32 18.20 -30.11
CA ARG A 48 13.83 17.02 -29.37
C ARG A 48 13.11 16.76 -28.02
N ARG A 49 12.41 17.76 -27.49
CA ARG A 49 11.51 17.67 -26.33
C ARG A 49 10.08 18.03 -26.73
N SER A 50 9.50 17.27 -27.65
CA SER A 50 8.14 17.51 -28.11
C SER A 50 7.12 17.41 -26.96
N GLY A 51 6.25 18.41 -26.86
CA GLY A 51 5.37 18.58 -25.71
C GLY A 51 4.26 19.58 -25.92
N LEU A 52 3.51 19.85 -24.85
CA LEU A 52 2.46 20.84 -24.80
C LEU A 52 2.73 21.79 -23.64
N TRP A 53 2.86 23.07 -23.95
CA TRP A 53 2.86 24.12 -22.95
C TRP A 53 1.46 24.72 -22.86
N LEU A 54 0.96 24.86 -21.64
CA LEU A 54 -0.33 25.43 -21.31
C LEU A 54 -0.16 26.54 -20.29
N ARG A 55 -0.99 27.58 -20.39
CA ARG A 55 -1.22 28.52 -19.29
C ARG A 55 -2.61 28.28 -18.73
N LEU A 56 -2.68 27.88 -17.46
CA LEU A 56 -3.93 27.75 -16.74
C LEU A 56 -4.22 29.04 -15.97
N GLY A 57 -5.48 29.43 -15.89
CA GLY A 57 -5.95 30.52 -15.03
C GLY A 57 -7.26 30.19 -14.33
N ASP A 58 -7.41 30.65 -13.10
CA ASP A 58 -8.60 30.47 -12.25
C ASP A 58 -9.37 31.79 -12.02
N GLY A 59 -8.94 32.87 -12.69
CA GLY A 59 -9.48 34.22 -12.53
C GLY A 59 -8.74 35.07 -11.48
N ARG A 60 -7.90 34.46 -10.63
CA ARG A 60 -7.10 35.15 -9.61
C ARG A 60 -5.61 35.09 -9.90
N GLY A 61 -5.14 33.96 -10.42
CA GLY A 61 -3.75 33.74 -10.78
C GLY A 61 -3.60 32.91 -12.05
N THR A 62 -2.34 32.66 -12.41
CA THR A 62 -1.99 31.80 -13.54
C THR A 62 -0.82 30.90 -13.20
N VAL A 63 -0.81 29.70 -13.79
CA VAL A 63 0.31 28.76 -13.69
C VAL A 63 0.64 28.20 -15.07
N ASP A 64 1.94 28.13 -15.36
CA ASP A 64 2.42 27.52 -16.60
C ASP A 64 2.59 26.01 -16.40
N VAL A 65 2.05 25.20 -17.31
CA VAL A 65 2.10 23.75 -17.21
C VAL A 65 2.73 23.18 -18.47
N ARG A 66 3.77 22.37 -18.30
CA ARG A 66 4.46 21.69 -19.40
C ARG A 66 4.19 20.19 -19.33
N PHE A 67 3.68 19.62 -20.42
CA PHE A 67 3.52 18.18 -20.57
C PHE A 67 4.47 17.64 -21.63
N PHE A 68 5.29 16.66 -21.24
CA PHE A 68 6.07 15.86 -22.17
C PHE A 68 5.26 14.66 -22.68
N HIS A 69 5.57 14.15 -23.87
CA HIS A 69 4.98 12.91 -24.42
C HIS A 69 3.43 12.88 -24.44
N VAL A 70 2.81 13.98 -24.86
CA VAL A 70 1.34 14.11 -24.90
C VAL A 70 0.73 13.23 -25.99
N HIS A 71 -0.20 12.35 -25.60
CA HIS A 71 -0.94 11.50 -26.53
C HIS A 71 -1.82 12.32 -27.49
N GLN A 72 -2.03 11.84 -28.71
CA GLN A 72 -2.85 12.57 -29.70
C GLN A 72 -4.27 12.88 -29.20
N ALA A 73 -4.88 11.98 -28.42
CA ALA A 73 -6.20 12.22 -27.85
C ALA A 73 -6.23 13.42 -26.87
N GLN A 74 -5.17 13.59 -26.07
CA GLN A 74 -5.03 14.75 -25.19
C GLN A 74 -4.85 16.02 -26.01
N ARG A 75 -4.04 16.01 -27.08
CA ARG A 75 -3.87 17.17 -27.97
C ARG A 75 -5.17 17.64 -28.62
N LYS A 76 -6.06 16.70 -28.96
CA LYS A 76 -7.37 17.03 -29.56
C LYS A 76 -8.35 17.62 -28.55
N THR A 77 -8.27 17.19 -27.29
CA THR A 77 -9.26 17.54 -26.26
C THR A 77 -8.84 18.71 -25.38
N TRP A 78 -7.54 18.91 -25.20
CA TRP A 78 -6.99 20.03 -24.43
C TRP A 78 -6.89 21.23 -25.36
N GLN A 79 -7.90 22.09 -25.28
CA GLN A 79 -8.00 23.30 -26.11
C GLN A 79 -8.21 24.53 -25.21
N VAL A 80 -7.91 25.71 -25.73
CA VAL A 80 -8.20 26.96 -25.01
C VAL A 80 -9.69 27.00 -24.63
N GLY A 81 -9.98 27.38 -23.39
CA GLY A 81 -11.34 27.47 -22.86
C GLY A 81 -11.80 26.25 -22.06
N VAL A 82 -11.15 25.09 -22.17
CA VAL A 82 -11.50 23.91 -21.35
C VAL A 82 -10.89 24.00 -19.96
N TRP A 83 -11.51 23.33 -18.98
CA TRP A 83 -11.01 23.27 -17.61
C TRP A 83 -10.16 22.03 -17.38
N LEU A 84 -9.00 22.24 -16.78
CA LEU A 84 -8.03 21.20 -16.48
C LEU A 84 -7.73 21.19 -14.98
N ARG A 85 -7.72 20.00 -14.38
CA ARG A 85 -7.24 19.77 -13.02
C ARG A 85 -5.89 19.06 -13.08
N CYS A 86 -4.89 19.65 -12.45
CA CYS A 86 -3.51 19.16 -12.46
C CYS A 86 -3.04 18.86 -11.04
N TYR A 87 -2.36 17.73 -10.87
CA TYR A 87 -1.71 17.36 -9.62
C TYR A 87 -0.23 17.08 -9.85
N GLY A 88 0.63 17.77 -9.10
CA GLY A 88 2.08 17.59 -9.18
C GLY A 88 2.86 18.69 -8.48
N PRO A 89 4.20 18.61 -8.52
CA PRO A 89 5.08 19.62 -7.93
C PRO A 89 4.92 20.97 -8.62
N VAL A 90 5.04 22.02 -7.82
CA VAL A 90 5.09 23.41 -8.28
C VAL A 90 6.47 23.97 -7.98
N ARG A 91 7.05 24.67 -8.96
CA ARG A 91 8.35 25.33 -8.84
C ARG A 91 8.29 26.75 -9.40
N ALA A 92 9.23 27.59 -8.99
CA ALA A 92 9.43 28.89 -9.61
C ALA A 92 9.91 28.71 -11.06
N GLY A 93 9.30 29.45 -11.98
CA GLY A 93 9.66 29.57 -13.38
C GLY A 93 9.90 31.03 -13.77
N ALA A 94 10.16 31.28 -15.05
CA ALA A 94 10.53 32.61 -15.54
C ALA A 94 9.42 33.66 -15.40
N PHE A 95 8.15 33.25 -15.40
CA PHE A 95 6.98 34.15 -15.40
C PHE A 95 6.00 33.84 -14.26
N GLY A 96 6.52 33.35 -13.13
CA GLY A 96 5.71 32.93 -11.98
C GLY A 96 5.91 31.45 -11.68
N TYR A 97 4.84 30.74 -11.36
CA TYR A 97 4.91 29.32 -11.03
C TYR A 97 4.72 28.43 -12.26
N GLU A 98 5.41 27.29 -12.24
CA GLU A 98 5.23 26.26 -13.26
C GLU A 98 5.17 24.84 -12.70
N MET A 99 4.48 23.97 -13.44
CA MET A 99 4.40 22.53 -13.19
C MET A 99 5.01 21.76 -14.36
N ALA A 100 5.99 20.89 -14.06
CA ALA A 100 6.61 20.02 -15.04
C ALA A 100 5.97 18.63 -15.00
N HIS A 101 5.31 18.25 -16.09
CA HIS A 101 4.62 16.98 -16.33
C HIS A 101 3.73 16.52 -15.15
N PRO A 102 2.80 17.37 -14.67
CA PRO A 102 1.84 16.93 -13.66
C PRO A 102 0.86 15.91 -14.26
N ARG A 103 0.08 15.25 -13.41
CA ARG A 103 -1.08 14.48 -13.88
C ARG A 103 -2.24 15.43 -14.14
N GLY A 104 -2.61 15.57 -15.41
CA GLY A 104 -3.72 16.41 -15.86
C GLY A 104 -4.94 15.59 -16.26
N ARG A 105 -6.13 16.05 -15.89
CA ARG A 105 -7.41 15.53 -16.41
C ARG A 105 -8.38 16.66 -16.70
N LEU A 106 -9.22 16.47 -17.71
CA LEU A 106 -10.33 17.38 -17.98
C LEU A 106 -11.35 17.29 -16.86
N VAL A 107 -11.90 18.44 -16.49
CA VAL A 107 -12.93 18.56 -15.45
C VAL A 107 -13.96 19.59 -15.85
N GLN A 108 -15.12 19.54 -15.20
CA GLN A 108 -16.03 20.68 -15.18
C GLN A 108 -15.64 21.62 -14.02
N PRO A 109 -15.96 22.93 -14.09
CA PRO A 109 -15.62 23.89 -13.04
C PRO A 109 -16.10 23.44 -11.66
N GLU A 110 -17.35 23.00 -11.58
CA GLU A 110 -18.02 22.58 -10.34
C GLU A 110 -17.85 21.10 -10.01
N GLN A 111 -16.93 20.39 -10.69
CA GLN A 111 -16.76 18.96 -10.47
C GLN A 111 -16.26 18.70 -9.04
N PRO A 112 -16.93 17.85 -8.24
CA PRO A 112 -16.60 17.66 -6.83
C PRO A 112 -15.16 17.15 -6.63
N LEU A 113 -14.62 17.49 -5.46
CA LEU A 113 -13.36 16.96 -4.97
C LEU A 113 -13.61 15.66 -4.18
N PRO A 114 -12.68 14.70 -4.21
CA PRO A 114 -12.67 13.61 -3.26
C PRO A 114 -12.72 14.12 -1.81
N THR A 115 -13.42 13.40 -0.94
CA THR A 115 -13.46 13.69 0.50
C THR A 115 -12.37 12.95 1.30
N ARG A 116 -11.68 12.01 0.66
CA ARG A 116 -10.61 11.18 1.23
C ARG A 116 -9.34 11.32 0.39
N ALA A 117 -8.19 11.10 1.02
CA ALA A 117 -6.93 11.04 0.29
C ALA A 117 -6.93 9.83 -0.64
N LEU A 118 -6.24 9.95 -1.79
CA LEU A 118 -6.20 8.90 -2.79
C LEU A 118 -5.02 7.97 -2.54
N ALA A 119 -5.32 6.70 -2.27
CA ALA A 119 -4.30 5.66 -2.18
C ALA A 119 -3.55 5.48 -3.51
N VAL A 120 -2.24 5.24 -3.40
CA VAL A 120 -1.37 4.86 -4.51
C VAL A 120 -0.86 3.45 -4.25
N TYR A 121 -1.30 2.52 -5.07
CA TYR A 121 -0.99 1.10 -4.94
C TYR A 121 0.26 0.72 -5.74
N PRO A 122 1.01 -0.31 -5.32
CA PRO A 122 1.92 -0.99 -6.23
C PRO A 122 1.14 -1.45 -7.47
N THR A 123 1.70 -1.25 -8.66
CA THR A 123 1.01 -1.61 -9.91
C THR A 123 1.99 -2.14 -10.95
N VAL A 124 1.46 -2.85 -11.94
CA VAL A 124 2.18 -3.39 -13.09
C VAL A 124 1.69 -2.74 -14.39
N ALA A 125 2.43 -2.93 -15.48
CA ALA A 125 2.03 -2.43 -16.79
C ALA A 125 0.60 -2.89 -17.15
N GLY A 126 -0.21 -1.97 -17.64
CA GLY A 126 -1.61 -2.24 -18.04
C GLY A 126 -2.65 -2.11 -16.90
N VAL A 127 -2.24 -1.90 -15.65
CA VAL A 127 -3.17 -1.69 -14.52
C VAL A 127 -3.07 -0.24 -14.02
N SER A 128 -4.16 0.51 -14.14
CA SER A 128 -4.22 1.91 -13.69
C SER A 128 -4.57 2.02 -12.21
N GLN A 129 -4.08 3.10 -11.57
CA GLN A 129 -4.43 3.43 -10.18
C GLN A 129 -5.95 3.58 -9.99
N ASP A 130 -6.65 4.18 -10.94
CA ASP A 130 -8.10 4.37 -10.86
C ASP A 130 -8.88 3.05 -10.96
N ARG A 131 -8.33 2.04 -11.65
CA ARG A 131 -8.91 0.70 -11.65
C ARG A 131 -8.73 0.02 -10.29
N LEU A 132 -7.54 0.09 -9.71
CA LEU A 132 -7.26 -0.47 -8.38
C LEU A 132 -8.10 0.19 -7.29
N ARG A 133 -8.15 1.52 -7.26
CA ARG A 133 -8.95 2.28 -6.29
C ARG A 133 -10.43 1.91 -6.34
N ARG A 134 -11.02 1.82 -7.55
CA ARG A 134 -12.42 1.41 -7.72
C ARG A 134 -12.65 -0.01 -7.22
N ALA A 135 -11.81 -0.95 -7.64
CA ALA A 135 -11.94 -2.34 -7.22
C ALA A 135 -11.83 -2.49 -5.68
N VAL A 136 -10.88 -1.80 -5.05
CA VAL A 136 -10.75 -1.79 -3.58
C VAL A 136 -11.97 -1.15 -2.92
N ALA A 137 -12.44 0.01 -3.39
CA ALA A 137 -13.61 0.69 -2.82
C ALA A 137 -14.89 -0.17 -2.92
N ASP A 138 -15.06 -0.87 -4.04
CA ASP A 138 -16.17 -1.80 -4.24
C ASP A 138 -16.09 -2.98 -3.26
N LEU A 139 -14.88 -3.48 -2.98
CA LEU A 139 -14.68 -4.56 -2.00
C LEU A 139 -14.92 -4.10 -0.56
N LEU A 140 -14.43 -2.92 -0.18
CA LEU A 140 -14.64 -2.35 1.15
C LEU A 140 -16.14 -2.23 1.47
N THR A 141 -16.92 -1.77 0.48
CA THR A 141 -18.38 -1.64 0.61
C THR A 141 -19.09 -3.00 0.77
N ARG A 142 -18.45 -4.09 0.32
CA ARG A 142 -19.02 -5.45 0.31
C ARG A 142 -18.42 -6.37 1.37
N LEU A 143 -17.54 -5.87 2.26
CA LEU A 143 -16.88 -6.69 3.29
C LEU A 143 -17.83 -7.65 4.03
N PRO A 144 -19.00 -7.20 4.53
CA PRO A 144 -19.91 -8.10 5.26
C PRO A 144 -20.45 -9.23 4.38
N ALA A 145 -20.75 -8.94 3.10
CA ALA A 145 -21.30 -9.90 2.16
C ALA A 145 -20.25 -10.93 1.66
N LEU A 146 -18.97 -10.57 1.72
CA LEU A 146 -17.85 -11.45 1.35
C LEU A 146 -17.46 -12.43 2.47
N GLY A 147 -18.12 -12.37 3.64
CA GLY A 147 -17.76 -13.20 4.79
C GLY A 147 -16.40 -12.85 5.39
N ILE A 148 -15.81 -11.71 5.01
CA ILE A 148 -14.62 -11.14 5.64
C ILE A 148 -15.12 -10.40 6.87
N SER A 149 -15.38 -11.18 7.92
CA SER A 149 -15.83 -10.69 9.22
C SER A 149 -14.66 -10.59 10.19
N GLU A 150 -14.91 -9.86 11.27
CA GLU A 150 -13.97 -9.79 12.39
C GLU A 150 -13.61 -11.19 12.90
N THR A 151 -12.31 -11.48 12.93
CA THR A 151 -11.76 -12.79 13.32
C THR A 151 -11.66 -12.96 14.84
N LEU A 152 -11.69 -11.86 15.60
CA LEU A 152 -11.59 -11.83 17.06
C LEU A 152 -12.91 -11.48 17.74
N SER A 153 -13.16 -12.05 18.90
CA SER A 153 -14.28 -11.57 19.72
C SER A 153 -14.04 -10.13 20.18
N THR A 154 -15.12 -9.38 20.41
CA THR A 154 -15.05 -8.01 20.94
C THR A 154 -14.29 -7.92 22.27
N ALA A 155 -14.37 -8.96 23.10
CA ALA A 155 -13.58 -9.06 24.33
C ALA A 155 -12.06 -9.13 24.05
N ARG A 156 -11.64 -9.94 23.06
CA ARG A 156 -10.22 -10.06 22.67
C ARG A 156 -9.69 -8.79 22.02
N LEU A 157 -10.50 -8.10 21.21
CA LEU A 157 -10.15 -6.78 20.68
C LEU A 157 -9.79 -5.81 21.80
N ARG A 158 -10.64 -5.72 22.84
CA ARG A 158 -10.44 -4.83 23.98
C ARG A 158 -9.21 -5.21 24.80
N GLU A 159 -9.04 -6.50 25.10
CA GLU A 159 -7.89 -7.00 25.86
C GLU A 159 -6.56 -6.70 25.16
N LEU A 160 -6.51 -6.87 23.84
CA LEU A 160 -5.30 -6.65 23.04
C LEU A 160 -5.12 -5.20 22.59
N GLY A 161 -6.11 -4.33 22.84
CA GLY A 161 -6.12 -2.95 22.37
C GLY A 161 -6.08 -2.83 20.84
N LEU A 162 -6.76 -3.74 20.15
CA LEU A 162 -6.80 -3.81 18.68
C LEU A 162 -8.07 -3.15 18.13
N MET A 163 -7.90 -2.48 16.99
CA MET A 163 -8.99 -1.98 16.15
C MET A 163 -9.68 -3.15 15.43
N ALA A 164 -10.95 -2.97 15.06
CA ALA A 164 -11.66 -3.94 14.24
C ALA A 164 -11.03 -4.04 12.84
N LEU A 165 -11.12 -5.22 12.21
CA LEU A 165 -10.46 -5.47 10.92
C LEU A 165 -11.00 -4.59 9.79
N ASP A 166 -12.31 -4.40 9.71
CA ASP A 166 -12.97 -3.55 8.72
C ASP A 166 -12.59 -2.07 8.85
N GLU A 167 -12.57 -1.56 10.09
CA GLU A 167 -12.08 -0.21 10.41
C GLU A 167 -10.61 -0.02 10.01
N ALA A 168 -9.78 -1.04 10.25
CA ALA A 168 -8.37 -1.00 9.87
C ALA A 168 -8.20 -0.95 8.34
N LEU A 169 -8.95 -1.78 7.61
CA LEU A 169 -8.94 -1.80 6.14
C LEU A 169 -9.45 -0.47 5.56
N GLU A 170 -10.57 0.07 6.05
CA GLU A 170 -11.11 1.36 5.61
C GLU A 170 -10.11 2.50 5.91
N SER A 171 -9.50 2.50 7.09
CA SER A 171 -8.52 3.51 7.49
C SER A 171 -7.28 3.49 6.58
N ILE A 172 -6.80 2.31 6.20
CA ILE A 172 -5.65 2.17 5.31
C ILE A 172 -6.03 2.53 3.88
N HIS A 173 -7.12 2.03 3.33
CA HIS A 173 -7.41 2.27 1.92
C HIS A 173 -8.02 3.64 1.62
N ARG A 174 -8.73 4.24 2.59
CA ARG A 174 -9.49 5.49 2.44
C ARG A 174 -9.26 6.44 3.63
N PRO A 175 -8.01 6.81 3.93
CA PRO A 175 -7.71 7.66 5.08
C PRO A 175 -8.32 9.05 4.91
N LEU A 176 -8.66 9.65 6.05
CA LEU A 176 -8.90 11.10 6.09
C LEU A 176 -7.62 11.84 5.69
N PRO A 177 -7.74 13.01 5.02
CA PRO A 177 -6.56 13.74 4.55
C PRO A 177 -5.56 14.05 5.66
N GLU A 178 -6.05 14.42 6.84
CA GLU A 178 -5.21 14.80 7.98
C GLU A 178 -4.43 13.60 8.56
N LEU A 179 -4.90 12.38 8.28
CA LEU A 179 -4.31 11.14 8.81
C LEU A 179 -3.45 10.41 7.77
N MET A 180 -3.43 10.82 6.51
CA MET A 180 -2.84 10.04 5.41
C MET A 180 -1.36 9.66 5.66
N HIS A 181 -0.56 10.57 6.21
CA HIS A 181 0.84 10.29 6.53
C HIS A 181 1.00 9.40 7.77
N ARG A 182 0.12 9.57 8.76
CA ARG A 182 0.16 8.81 10.02
C ARG A 182 -0.25 7.36 9.80
N VAL A 183 -1.20 7.10 8.90
CA VAL A 183 -1.73 5.77 8.61
C VAL A 183 -0.66 4.80 8.11
N LEU A 184 0.42 5.28 7.49
CA LEU A 184 1.52 4.41 7.06
C LEU A 184 2.47 4.00 8.18
N THR A 185 2.46 4.72 9.30
CA THR A 185 3.40 4.50 10.41
C THR A 185 3.11 3.18 11.14
N PRO A 186 4.14 2.45 11.61
CA PRO A 186 3.96 1.21 12.36
C PRO A 186 3.11 1.35 13.62
N GLN A 187 3.06 2.55 14.21
CA GLN A 187 2.33 2.83 15.43
C GLN A 187 0.82 3.00 15.20
N HIS A 188 0.39 3.23 13.95
CA HIS A 188 -1.01 3.45 13.63
C HIS A 188 -1.86 2.21 13.97
N PRO A 189 -3.02 2.35 14.64
CA PRO A 189 -3.86 1.21 15.04
C PRO A 189 -4.22 0.27 13.89
N ALA A 190 -4.55 0.82 12.71
CA ALA A 190 -4.86 0.02 11.53
C ALA A 190 -3.66 -0.82 11.06
N ARG A 191 -2.44 -0.26 11.06
CA ARG A 191 -1.21 -0.99 10.67
C ARG A 191 -0.88 -2.08 11.67
N ARG A 192 -1.00 -1.77 12.97
CA ARG A 192 -0.82 -2.76 14.05
C ARG A 192 -1.83 -3.89 13.92
N ARG A 193 -3.10 -3.59 13.61
CA ARG A 193 -4.12 -4.61 13.40
C ARG A 193 -3.77 -5.52 12.23
N LEU A 194 -3.41 -4.99 11.07
CA LEU A 194 -3.07 -5.83 9.92
C LEU A 194 -1.80 -6.67 10.16
N ALA A 195 -0.78 -6.11 10.80
CA ALA A 195 0.43 -6.86 11.16
C ALA A 195 0.11 -7.99 12.17
N TRP A 196 -0.80 -7.73 13.11
CA TRP A 196 -1.27 -8.76 14.04
C TRP A 196 -2.05 -9.86 13.32
N GLU A 197 -2.91 -9.50 12.37
CA GLU A 197 -3.68 -10.45 11.55
C GLU A 197 -2.75 -11.38 10.75
N GLU A 198 -1.72 -10.82 10.13
CA GLU A 198 -0.70 -11.56 9.39
C GLU A 198 0.08 -12.52 10.31
N LEU A 199 0.56 -12.02 11.46
CA LEU A 199 1.24 -12.85 12.45
C LEU A 199 0.35 -13.97 12.99
N LEU A 200 -0.92 -13.69 13.26
CA LEU A 200 -1.87 -14.72 13.70
C LEU A 200 -2.01 -15.80 12.61
N ALA A 201 -2.23 -15.39 11.36
CA ALA A 201 -2.37 -16.32 10.24
C ALA A 201 -1.15 -17.23 10.12
N ASP A 202 0.06 -16.67 10.21
CA ASP A 202 1.31 -17.43 10.19
C ASP A 202 1.41 -18.42 11.35
N GLN A 203 1.12 -17.99 12.58
CA GLN A 203 1.16 -18.86 13.74
C GLN A 203 0.12 -20.00 13.65
N LEU A 204 -1.06 -19.73 13.10
CA LEU A 204 -2.08 -20.76 12.86
C LEU A 204 -1.62 -21.77 11.82
N VAL A 205 -0.97 -21.33 10.73
CA VAL A 205 -0.39 -22.23 9.72
C VAL A 205 0.69 -23.11 10.34
N LEU A 206 1.61 -22.53 11.13
CA LEU A 206 2.67 -23.27 11.82
C LEU A 206 2.10 -24.30 12.81
N ARG A 207 1.08 -23.91 13.59
CA ARG A 207 0.39 -24.83 14.51
C ARG A 207 -0.29 -25.98 13.77
N ARG A 208 -1.00 -25.71 12.68
CA ARG A 208 -1.63 -26.77 11.85
C ARG A 208 -0.59 -27.72 11.27
N ARG A 209 0.55 -27.21 10.78
CA ARG A 209 1.67 -28.04 10.32
C ARG A 209 2.24 -28.92 11.43
N ARG A 210 2.49 -28.35 12.62
CA ARG A 210 2.95 -29.12 13.80
C ARG A 210 1.95 -30.19 14.21
N GLN A 211 0.66 -29.87 14.24
CA GLN A 211 -0.39 -30.84 14.57
C GLN A 211 -0.43 -31.98 13.55
N ARG A 212 -0.33 -31.67 12.26
CA ARG A 212 -0.27 -32.67 11.19
C ARG A 212 0.97 -33.56 11.32
N ALA A 213 2.14 -32.97 11.58
CA ALA A 213 3.37 -33.74 11.81
C ALA A 213 3.24 -34.67 13.03
N ARG A 214 2.68 -34.18 14.14
CA ARG A 214 2.44 -35.00 15.36
C ARG A 214 1.40 -36.09 15.16
N SER A 215 0.44 -35.92 14.26
CA SER A 215 -0.53 -36.97 13.94
C SER A 215 0.04 -38.09 13.07
N GLN A 216 1.18 -37.84 12.41
CA GLN A 216 1.91 -38.87 11.67
C GLN A 216 2.69 -39.71 12.68
N HIS A 217 2.36 -41.00 12.75
CA HIS A 217 3.07 -41.91 13.64
C HIS A 217 4.41 -42.28 13.01
N SER A 218 5.50 -42.02 13.71
CA SER A 218 6.82 -42.58 13.39
C SER A 218 7.16 -43.66 14.41
N PRO A 219 7.90 -44.71 14.03
CA PRO A 219 8.42 -45.67 14.99
C PRO A 219 9.36 -44.98 15.97
N SER A 220 9.19 -45.27 17.27
CA SER A 220 10.15 -44.87 18.29
C SER A 220 11.51 -45.53 18.00
N LEU A 221 12.56 -44.73 17.93
CA LEU A 221 13.93 -45.19 17.74
C LEU A 221 14.59 -45.33 19.11
N CYS A 222 14.40 -46.48 19.72
CA CYS A 222 15.12 -46.87 20.92
C CYS A 222 16.54 -47.35 20.59
N ASP A 223 17.47 -47.18 21.53
CA ASP A 223 18.83 -47.74 21.46
C ASP A 223 18.99 -48.88 22.48
N PRO A 224 18.28 -50.01 22.33
CA PRO A 224 18.32 -51.11 23.30
C PRO A 224 19.72 -51.72 23.41
N ASP A 225 20.48 -51.71 22.33
CA ASP A 225 21.82 -52.29 22.26
C ASP A 225 22.91 -51.34 22.76
N GLY A 226 22.58 -50.10 23.14
CA GLY A 226 23.56 -49.11 23.60
C GLY A 226 24.59 -48.68 22.54
N PHE A 227 24.20 -48.73 21.25
CA PHE A 227 25.03 -48.32 20.12
C PHE A 227 25.50 -46.88 20.24
N CYS A 228 24.61 -45.96 20.66
CA CYS A 228 24.96 -44.55 20.75
C CYS A 228 26.04 -44.30 21.83
N GLY A 229 26.02 -45.07 22.92
CA GLY A 229 27.07 -45.02 23.95
C GLY A 229 28.42 -45.52 23.44
N ARG A 230 28.43 -46.56 22.59
CA ARG A 230 29.67 -47.04 21.94
C ARG A 230 30.25 -46.02 20.97
N VAL A 231 29.39 -45.35 20.20
CA VAL A 231 29.83 -44.27 19.30
C VAL A 231 30.44 -43.13 20.11
N GLU A 232 29.78 -42.67 21.18
CA GLU A 232 30.31 -41.63 22.06
C GLU A 232 31.68 -41.99 22.65
N ALA A 233 31.86 -43.22 23.11
CA ALA A 233 33.15 -43.70 23.63
C ALA A 233 34.24 -43.75 22.54
N GLY A 234 33.87 -43.91 21.27
CA GLY A 234 34.79 -43.96 20.13
C GLY A 234 35.19 -42.61 19.54
N LEU A 235 34.61 -41.49 19.99
CA LEU A 235 34.83 -40.17 19.38
C LEU A 235 36.24 -39.60 19.60
N GLY A 236 37.04 -40.14 20.52
CA GLY A 236 38.40 -39.65 20.80
C GLY A 236 38.47 -38.28 21.48
N PHE A 237 37.33 -37.71 21.88
CA PHE A 237 37.21 -36.48 22.66
C PHE A 237 35.98 -36.54 23.57
N VAL A 238 35.99 -35.71 24.62
CA VAL A 238 34.85 -35.60 25.55
C VAL A 238 33.86 -34.57 25.02
N LEU A 239 32.59 -34.97 24.91
CA LEU A 239 31.53 -34.04 24.53
C LEU A 239 31.42 -32.87 25.52
N THR A 240 31.29 -31.67 24.98
CA THR A 240 30.99 -30.48 25.78
C THR A 240 29.64 -30.60 26.49
N PRO A 241 29.40 -29.84 27.57
CA PRO A 241 28.08 -29.81 28.23
C PRO A 241 26.93 -29.49 27.26
N ALA A 242 27.13 -28.57 26.31
CA ALA A 242 26.12 -28.22 25.32
C ALA A 242 25.81 -29.37 24.35
N GLN A 243 26.84 -30.09 23.88
CA GLN A 243 26.67 -31.25 22.99
C GLN A 243 25.95 -32.39 23.71
N ARG A 244 26.30 -32.70 24.96
CA ARG A 244 25.61 -33.73 25.76
C ARG A 244 24.14 -33.41 25.95
N ARG A 245 23.80 -32.15 26.23
CA ARG A 245 22.41 -31.71 26.34
C ARG A 245 21.63 -31.94 25.04
N VAL A 246 22.19 -31.52 23.90
CA VAL A 246 21.53 -31.68 22.59
C VAL A 246 21.34 -33.15 22.23
N VAL A 247 22.35 -34.00 22.47
CA VAL A 247 22.22 -35.45 22.23
C VAL A 247 21.12 -36.07 23.10
N ALA A 248 21.03 -35.67 24.38
CA ALA A 248 19.97 -36.13 25.27
C ALA A 248 18.57 -35.65 24.81
N GLU A 249 18.44 -34.39 24.38
CA GLU A 249 17.18 -33.84 23.84
C GLU A 249 16.74 -34.59 22.57
N VAL A 250 17.66 -34.84 21.63
CA VAL A 250 17.36 -35.58 20.40
C VAL A 250 16.95 -37.03 20.70
N ARG A 251 17.68 -37.73 21.59
CA ARG A 251 17.29 -39.10 21.99
C ARG A 251 15.90 -39.13 22.61
N ALA A 252 15.58 -38.16 23.47
CA ALA A 252 14.29 -38.07 24.12
C ALA A 252 13.15 -37.77 23.13
N ASP A 253 13.42 -37.01 22.05
CA ASP A 253 12.45 -36.71 21.00
C ASP A 253 12.24 -37.90 20.05
N LEU A 254 13.32 -38.61 19.67
CA LEU A 254 13.26 -39.80 18.81
C LEU A 254 12.62 -41.02 19.49
N ALA A 255 12.59 -41.06 20.81
CA ALA A 255 11.96 -42.12 21.58
C ALA A 255 10.43 -41.96 21.72
N ARG A 256 9.86 -40.83 21.27
CA ARG A 256 8.42 -40.51 21.33
C ARG A 256 7.73 -40.73 19.99
#